data_AF-A0A7C3MDV1-F1
#
_entry.id   AF-A0A7C3MDV1-F1
#
_cell.length_a   1.000
_cell.length_b   1.000
_cell.length_c   1.000
_cell.angle_alpha   90.00
_cell.angle_beta   90.00
_cell.angle_gamma   90.00
#
_symmetry.space_group_name_H-M   'P 1'
#
loop_
_entity.id
_entity.type
_entity.pdbx_description
1 polymer ?
#
loop_
_entity_poly.entity_id
_entity_poly.type
_entity_poly.pdbx_seq_one_letter_code
_entity_poly.pdbx_strand_id
1 'polypeptide(L)' 'MVHQQPGAIADQIISQGDNFFALHLLNDADLQTFQRHNVYYTDEILNCLRAEPIIGNCYFLSAPSQPFVLPVRVGGF' A
#
# COMPACT_ATOMS: atom_id res chain seq x y z
N MET A 1 9.11 -7.84 -0.95
CA MET A 1 10.00 -6.68 -1.16
C MET A 1 9.65 -5.62 -0.12
N VAL A 2 10.62 -4.84 0.36
CA VAL A 2 10.39 -3.71 1.26
C VAL A 2 11.02 -2.47 0.64
N HIS A 3 10.28 -1.37 0.53
CA HIS A 3 10.74 -0.14 -0.11
C HIS A 3 9.97 1.08 0.43
N GLN A 4 10.62 2.25 0.51
CA GLN A 4 9.99 3.47 1.05
C GLN A 4 9.36 4.38 -0.03
N GLN A 5 9.77 4.21 -1.28
CA GLN A 5 9.31 5.03 -2.42
C GLN A 5 8.79 4.13 -3.54
N PRO A 6 7.51 3.72 -3.52
CA PRO A 6 6.91 2.89 -4.55
C PRO A 6 7.23 3.34 -6.00
N GLY A 7 7.30 4.64 -6.26
CA GLY A 7 7.62 5.21 -7.57
C GLY A 7 9.03 4.93 -8.08
N ALA A 8 9.96 4.48 -7.23
CA ALA A 8 11.29 4.06 -7.65
C ALA A 8 11.37 2.56 -8.01
N ILE A 9 10.30 1.80 -7.76
CA ILE A 9 10.24 0.38 -8.12
C ILE A 9 9.81 0.29 -9.59
N ALA A 10 10.48 -0.54 -10.38
CA ALA A 10 10.09 -0.77 -11.76
C ALA A 10 8.65 -1.35 -11.84
N ASP A 11 7.83 -0.83 -12.75
CA ASP A 11 6.42 -1.22 -12.90
C ASP A 11 6.22 -2.74 -12.99
N GLN A 12 7.08 -3.44 -13.75
CA GLN A 12 7.03 -4.89 -13.91
C GLN A 12 7.23 -5.66 -12.59
N ILE A 13 7.96 -5.09 -11.64
CA ILE A 13 8.19 -5.70 -10.32
C ILE A 13 6.96 -5.47 -9.43
N ILE A 14 6.38 -4.27 -9.45
CA ILE A 14 5.17 -3.97 -8.67
C ILE A 14 3.99 -4.82 -9.15
N SER A 15 3.82 -4.97 -10.47
CA SER A 15 2.71 -5.72 -11.07
C SER A 15 2.75 -7.23 -10.80
N GLN A 16 3.87 -7.75 -10.31
CA GLN A 16 4.01 -9.16 -9.90
C GLN A 16 3.68 -9.37 -8.41
N GLY A 17 3.42 -8.30 -7.66
CA GLY A 17 3.05 -8.40 -6.26
C GLY A 17 1.58 -8.81 -6.11
N ASP A 18 1.33 -9.89 -5.38
CA ASP A 18 -0.03 -10.28 -4.98
C ASP A 18 -0.39 -9.77 -3.58
N ASN A 19 0.61 -9.51 -2.73
CA ASN A 19 0.41 -9.17 -1.33
C ASN A 19 1.11 -7.85 -0.99
N PHE A 20 0.37 -6.94 -0.38
CA PHE A 20 0.87 -5.60 -0.05
C PHE A 20 0.56 -5.25 1.40
N PHE A 21 1.59 -4.85 2.13
CA PHE A 21 1.47 -4.14 3.39
C PHE A 21 1.81 -2.68 3.12
N ALA A 22 0.78 -1.86 2.90
CA ALA A 22 0.96 -0.43 2.71
C ALA A 22 0.87 0.26 4.07
N LEU A 23 2.01 0.74 4.56
CA LEU A 23 2.08 1.60 5.75
C LEU A 23 1.96 3.06 5.31
N HIS A 24 2.07 3.98 6.26
CA HIS A 24 2.04 5.40 6.01
C HIS A 24 2.91 5.84 4.81
N LEU A 25 2.32 6.58 3.87
CA LEU A 25 2.96 7.09 2.64
C LEU A 25 2.62 8.57 2.43
N LEU A 26 3.63 9.45 2.45
CA LEU A 26 3.45 10.91 2.35
C LEU A 26 3.45 11.47 0.93
N ASN A 27 4.19 10.83 0.02
CA ASN A 27 4.41 11.36 -1.31
C ASN A 27 3.23 11.05 -2.24
N ASP A 28 2.64 12.10 -2.83
CA ASP A 28 1.51 11.96 -3.76
C ASP A 28 1.86 11.15 -5.01
N ALA A 29 3.08 11.32 -5.56
CA ALA A 29 3.51 10.57 -6.73
C ALA A 29 3.67 9.07 -6.42
N ASP A 30 4.09 8.75 -5.20
CA ASP A 30 4.21 7.37 -4.73
C ASP A 30 2.82 6.74 -4.49
N LEU A 31 1.89 7.48 -3.89
CA LEU A 31 0.49 7.04 -3.71
C LEU A 31 -0.17 6.75 -5.05
N GLN A 32 -0.05 7.65 -6.03
CA GLN A 32 -0.60 7.46 -7.37
C GLN A 32 0.07 6.28 -8.10
N THR A 33 1.39 6.14 -7.99
CA THR A 33 2.08 4.99 -8.61
C THR A 33 1.63 3.68 -7.97
N PHE A 34 1.46 3.65 -6.66
CA PHE A 34 0.99 2.48 -5.95
C PHE A 34 -0.45 2.08 -6.35
N GLN A 35 -1.37 3.05 -6.43
CA GLN A 35 -2.76 2.82 -6.85
C GLN A 35 -2.87 2.33 -8.30
N ARG A 36 -2.07 2.87 -9.23
CA ARG A 36 -2.09 2.43 -10.64
C ARG A 36 -1.85 0.92 -10.79
N HIS A 37 -1.07 0.34 -9.88
CA HIS A 37 -0.78 -1.10 -9.85
C HIS A 37 -1.70 -1.89 -8.94
N ASN A 38 -2.49 -1.23 -8.09
CA ASN A 38 -3.37 -1.85 -7.11
C ASN A 38 -4.74 -1.17 -7.06
N VAL A 39 -5.63 -1.60 -7.96
CA VAL A 39 -6.97 -1.02 -8.13
C VAL A 39 -7.85 -1.06 -6.86
N TYR A 40 -7.51 -1.90 -5.89
CA TYR A 40 -8.24 -2.02 -4.62
C TYR A 40 -7.90 -0.90 -3.62
N TYR A 41 -6.82 -0.14 -3.82
CA TYR A 41 -6.50 1.04 -3.00
C TYR A 41 -7.22 2.26 -3.58
N THR A 42 -8.47 2.42 -3.19
CA THR A 42 -9.29 3.58 -3.59
C THR A 42 -8.73 4.88 -3.01
N ASP A 43 -9.21 6.02 -3.48
CA ASP A 43 -8.77 7.34 -3.01
C ASP A 43 -9.00 7.52 -1.51
N GLU A 44 -10.07 6.93 -0.96
CA GLU A 44 -10.32 6.93 0.49
C GLU A 44 -9.20 6.20 1.25
N ILE A 45 -8.73 5.07 0.72
CA ILE A 45 -7.64 4.30 1.34
C ILE A 45 -6.31 5.04 1.18
N LEU A 46 -6.06 5.70 0.04
CA LEU A 46 -4.89 6.55 -0.12
C LEU A 46 -4.88 7.71 0.88
N ASN A 47 -6.03 8.34 1.13
CA ASN A 47 -6.16 9.37 2.15
C ASN A 47 -5.87 8.82 3.56
N CYS A 48 -6.33 7.61 3.85
CA CYS A 48 -5.98 6.91 5.09
C CYS A 48 -4.48 6.64 5.21
N LEU A 49 -3.82 6.12 4.16
CA LEU A 49 -2.36 5.92 4.12
C LEU A 49 -1.60 7.23 4.35
N ARG A 50 -2.04 8.31 3.71
CA ARG A 50 -1.46 9.64 3.84
C ARG A 50 -1.59 10.21 5.25
N ALA A 51 -2.71 9.96 5.91
CA ALA A 51 -3.04 10.51 7.21
C ALA A 51 -2.69 9.59 8.40
N GLU A 52 -2.30 8.33 8.16
CA GLU A 52 -2.09 7.32 9.21
C GLU A 52 -1.00 7.74 10.22
N PRO A 53 -1.37 8.11 11.47
CA PRO A 53 -0.42 8.63 12.43
C PRO A 53 0.18 7.54 13.32
N ILE A 54 -0.40 6.34 13.33
CA ILE A 54 -0.04 5.30 14.28
C ILE A 54 0.99 4.38 13.64
N ILE A 55 2.19 4.35 14.22
CA ILE A 55 3.24 3.42 13.81
C ILE A 55 2.69 2.00 13.83
N GLY A 56 2.82 1.35 12.68
CA GLY A 56 2.48 -0.04 12.52
C GLY A 56 1.06 -0.37 12.08
N ASN A 57 0.21 0.65 11.98
CA ASN A 57 -1.02 0.51 11.21
C ASN A 57 -0.67 0.44 9.72
N CYS A 58 -1.37 -0.44 9.01
CA CYS A 58 -1.21 -0.63 7.58
C CYS A 58 -2.54 -1.03 6.94
N TYR A 59 -2.57 -0.92 5.62
CA TYR A 59 -3.69 -1.29 4.77
C TYR A 59 -3.21 -2.48 3.93
N PHE A 60 -3.69 -3.66 4.30
CA PHE A 60 -3.24 -4.94 3.78
C PHE A 60 -4.13 -5.44 2.64
N LEU A 61 -3.51 -5.88 1.56
CA LEU A 61 -4.14 -6.56 0.42
C LEU A 61 -3.49 -7.92 0.20
N SER A 62 -4.31 -8.93 -0.12
CA SER A 62 -3.88 -10.28 -0.51
C SER A 62 -4.68 -10.78 -1.71
N ALA A 63 -4.15 -10.59 -2.91
CA ALA A 63 -4.75 -11.10 -4.14
C ALA A 63 -4.33 -12.57 -4.40
N PRO A 64 -5.11 -13.34 -5.19
CA PRO A 64 -6.45 -13.02 -5.69
C PRO A 64 -7.58 -13.31 -4.68
N SER A 65 -7.27 -14.01 -3.58
CA SER A 65 -8.27 -14.55 -2.64
C SER A 65 -9.01 -13.49 -1.81
N GLN A 66 -8.42 -12.29 -1.65
CA GLN A 66 -8.98 -11.18 -0.91
C GLN A 66 -8.97 -9.90 -1.77
N PRO A 67 -10.02 -9.68 -2.60
CA PRO A 67 -10.12 -8.52 -3.49
C PRO A 67 -10.60 -7.27 -2.74
N PHE A 68 -10.12 -7.06 -1.52
CA PHE A 68 -10.41 -5.88 -0.71
C PHE A 68 -9.29 -5.65 0.30
N VAL A 69 -9.12 -4.39 0.66
CA VAL A 69 -8.09 -3.93 1.59
C VAL A 69 -8.61 -4.02 3.02
N LEU A 70 -7.76 -4.51 3.93
CA LEU A 70 -8.05 -4.61 5.35
C LEU A 70 -7.15 -3.66 6.15
N PRO A 71 -7.70 -2.89 7.11
CA PRO A 71 -6.86 -2.24 8.11
C PRO A 71 -6.27 -3.31 9.03
N VAL A 72 -4.94 -3.31 9.16
CA VAL A 72 -4.19 -4.27 9.98
C VAL A 72 -3.20 -3.50 10.86
N ARG A 73 -2.98 -3.99 12.08
CA ARG A 73 -1.89 -3.55 12.93
C ARG A 73 -0.84 -4.65 12.96
N VAL A 74 0.34 -4.39 12.40
CA VAL A 74 1.48 -5.32 12.56
C VAL A 74 1.92 -5.29 14.03
N GLY A 75 2.64 -6.29 14.54
CA GLY A 75 3.13 -6.31 15.92
C GLY A 75 4.64 -6.01 15.98
N GLY A 76 5.14 -5.65 17.17
CA GLY A 76 6.58 -5.62 17.45
C GLY A 76 7.35 -4.44 16.84
N PHE A 77 6.83 -3.22 16.97
CA PHE A 77 7.51 -1.97 16.57
C PHE A 77 8.26 -1.34 17.72
#